data_AF-A0A2B4R3V5-F1
#
_entry.id   AF-A0A2B4R3V5-F1
#
_cell.length_a   1.000
_cell.length_b   1.000
_cell.length_c   1.000
_cell.angle_alpha   90.00
_cell.angle_beta   90.00
_cell.angle_gamma   90.00
#
_symmetry.space_group_name_H-M   'P 1'
#
loop_
_entity.id
_entity.type
_entity.pdbx_description
1 polymer ?
#
loop_
_entity_poly.entity_id
_entity_poly.type
_entity_poly.pdbx_seq_one_letter_code
_entity_poly.pdbx_strand_id
1 'polypeptide(L)'
;YYTAPGLAWDAALKVTKVELELLSDPDMLLIFEKGIHGGISMIPNRYGKANKKYMNLKFDREKPSKYLTYLDANNLYGRAMCKPLPVRGFKWMSREEIGDWRTSECILEVDLKYPKELYDLHNDYPLAPERIMTNSNKVVKLVPNLNDKKTISFITRISNSALNSA
;
A
#
# COMPACT_ATOMS: atom_id res chain seq x y z
N TYR A 1 -6.70 -2.47 -31.10
CA TYR A 1 -5.91 -2.73 -29.87
C TYR A 1 -5.66 -4.22 -29.74
N TYR A 2 -4.47 -4.63 -29.29
CA TYR A 2 -4.08 -6.03 -29.15
C TYR A 2 -4.40 -6.64 -27.78
N THR A 3 -4.54 -5.82 -26.74
CA THR A 3 -4.85 -6.28 -25.37
C THR A 3 -5.83 -5.31 -24.67
N ALA A 4 -6.59 -5.83 -23.71
CA ALA A 4 -7.51 -5.01 -22.91
C ALA A 4 -6.81 -3.90 -22.10
N PRO A 5 -5.64 -4.15 -21.46
CA PRO A 5 -4.88 -3.09 -20.79
C PRO A 5 -4.41 -1.99 -21.76
N GLY A 6 -3.99 -2.35 -22.98
CA GLY A 6 -3.58 -1.37 -23.97
C GLY A 6 -4.73 -0.46 -24.42
N LEU A 7 -5.93 -1.02 -24.60
CA LEU A 7 -7.15 -0.23 -24.85
C LEU A 7 -7.51 0.67 -23.66
N ALA A 8 -7.48 0.13 -22.44
CA ALA A 8 -7.84 0.88 -21.24
C ALA A 8 -6.87 2.05 -20.99
N TRP A 9 -5.57 1.83 -21.20
CA TRP A 9 -4.54 2.84 -21.08
C TRP A 9 -4.73 3.99 -22.07
N ASP A 10 -4.91 3.66 -23.36
CA ASP A 10 -5.10 4.69 -24.39
C ASP A 10 -6.43 5.45 -24.22
N ALA A 11 -7.51 4.75 -23.82
CA ALA A 11 -8.76 5.40 -23.46
C ALA A 11 -8.60 6.35 -22.26
N ALA A 12 -7.86 5.94 -21.23
CA ALA A 12 -7.59 6.79 -20.07
C ALA A 12 -6.83 8.05 -20.46
N LEU A 13 -5.76 7.94 -21.26
CA LEU A 13 -4.99 9.10 -21.75
C LEU A 13 -5.85 10.00 -22.64
N LYS A 14 -6.68 9.43 -23.53
CA LYS A 14 -7.57 10.20 -24.42
C LYS A 14 -8.63 10.98 -23.64
N VAL A 15 -9.22 10.39 -22.61
CA VAL A 15 -10.28 11.02 -21.79
C VAL A 15 -9.69 12.07 -20.86
N THR A 16 -8.62 11.74 -20.15
CA THR A 16 -8.01 12.63 -19.15
C THR A 16 -7.12 13.71 -19.78
N LYS A 17 -6.58 13.46 -20.97
CA LYS A 17 -5.58 14.30 -21.65
C LYS A 17 -4.35 14.62 -20.79
N VAL A 18 -4.07 13.77 -19.81
CA VAL A 18 -2.92 13.92 -18.94
C VAL A 18 -1.63 13.62 -19.70
N GLU A 19 -0.60 14.42 -19.47
CA GLU A 19 0.75 14.15 -19.94
C GLU A 19 1.56 13.57 -18.78
N LEU A 20 2.08 12.37 -18.98
CA LEU A 20 2.91 11.68 -17.99
C LEU A 20 4.38 11.97 -18.29
N GLU A 21 5.12 12.33 -17.26
CA GLU A 21 6.56 12.53 -17.36
C GLU A 21 7.27 11.18 -17.49
N LEU A 22 8.25 11.11 -18.40
CA LEU A 22 9.18 9.99 -18.50
C LEU A 22 10.34 10.20 -17.51
N LEU A 23 10.48 9.29 -16.56
CA LEU A 23 11.65 9.25 -15.69
C LEU A 23 12.91 8.95 -16.53
N SER A 24 13.79 9.94 -16.65
CA SER A 24 15.02 9.83 -17.44
C SER A 24 16.23 9.42 -16.58
N ASP A 25 16.14 9.62 -15.26
CA ASP A 25 17.17 9.27 -14.30
C ASP A 25 17.03 7.78 -13.89
N PRO A 26 18.05 6.93 -14.14
CA PRO A 26 18.02 5.52 -13.77
C PRO A 26 17.87 5.28 -12.26
N ASP A 27 18.45 6.13 -11.41
CA ASP A 27 18.40 5.96 -9.96
C ASP A 27 16.99 6.27 -9.44
N MET A 28 16.33 7.30 -9.98
CA MET A 28 14.91 7.53 -9.70
C MET A 28 14.06 6.34 -10.12
N LEU A 29 14.28 5.81 -11.32
CA LEU A 29 13.55 4.64 -11.81
C LEU A 29 13.69 3.45 -10.86
N LEU A 30 14.91 3.17 -10.40
CA LEU A 30 15.17 2.09 -9.44
C LEU A 30 14.45 2.30 -8.11
N ILE A 31 14.37 3.52 -7.59
CA ILE A 31 13.60 3.83 -6.36
C ILE A 31 12.11 3.55 -6.57
N PHE A 32 11.56 3.97 -7.71
CA PHE A 32 10.15 3.71 -8.04
C PHE A 32 9.88 2.22 -8.18
N GLU A 33 10.71 1.48 -8.93
CA GLU A 33 10.56 0.04 -9.12
C GLU A 33 10.65 -0.73 -7.80
N LYS A 34 11.60 -0.38 -6.92
CA LYS A 34 11.69 -0.96 -5.58
C LYS A 34 10.49 -0.60 -4.70
N GLY A 35 9.92 0.60 -4.88
CA GLY A 35 8.74 1.08 -4.16
C GLY A 35 7.42 0.49 -4.65
N ILE A 36 7.39 -0.21 -5.79
CA ILE A 36 6.18 -0.89 -6.28
C ILE A 36 5.95 -2.15 -5.43
N HIS A 37 4.87 -2.10 -4.66
CA HIS A 37 4.42 -3.20 -3.82
C HIS A 37 3.12 -3.81 -4.38
N GLY A 38 2.97 -5.13 -4.26
CA GLY A 38 1.72 -5.82 -4.61
C GLY A 38 0.65 -5.70 -3.53
N GLY A 39 -0.42 -6.48 -3.68
CA GLY A 39 -1.45 -6.59 -2.65
C GLY A 39 -0.91 -7.23 -1.36
N ILE A 40 -1.31 -6.67 -0.22
CA ILE A 40 -1.00 -7.23 1.10
C ILE A 40 -1.94 -8.41 1.36
N SER A 41 -1.35 -9.58 1.68
CA SER A 41 -2.10 -10.77 2.07
C SER A 41 -1.52 -11.32 3.37
N MET A 42 -2.27 -11.15 4.47
CA MET A 42 -1.84 -11.56 5.80
C MET A 42 -2.97 -12.23 6.58
N ILE A 43 -2.59 -13.08 7.53
CA ILE A 43 -3.49 -13.75 8.46
C ILE A 43 -2.97 -13.44 9.88
N PRO A 44 -3.44 -12.36 10.54
CA PRO A 44 -2.99 -12.01 11.88
C PRO A 44 -3.47 -13.03 12.92
N ASN A 45 -4.73 -13.49 12.79
CA ASN A 45 -5.30 -14.53 13.62
C ASN A 45 -5.55 -15.81 12.81
N ARG A 46 -4.85 -16.89 13.16
CA ARG A 46 -4.94 -18.19 12.47
C ARG A 46 -6.28 -18.90 12.66
N TYR A 47 -7.01 -18.60 13.75
CA TYR A 47 -8.27 -19.27 14.04
C TYR A 47 -9.29 -18.33 14.69
N GLY A 48 -10.40 -18.13 13.97
CA GLY A 48 -11.59 -17.44 14.47
C GLY A 48 -12.82 -18.33 14.35
N LYS A 49 -13.48 -18.61 15.46
CA LYS A 49 -14.79 -19.27 15.48
C LYS A 49 -15.87 -18.28 15.93
N ALA A 50 -16.97 -18.22 15.18
CA ALA A 50 -18.15 -17.46 15.59
C ALA A 50 -18.91 -18.19 16.72
N ASN A 51 -19.53 -17.44 17.62
CA ASN A 51 -20.46 -17.94 18.62
C ASN A 51 -21.73 -17.07 18.57
N LYS A 52 -22.64 -17.35 17.63
CA LYS A 52 -23.85 -16.52 17.43
C LYS A 52 -25.07 -17.27 17.97
N LYS A 53 -26.00 -16.54 18.59
CA LYS A 53 -27.25 -17.09 19.15
C LYS A 53 -28.08 -17.90 18.13
N TYR A 54 -27.97 -17.56 16.85
CA TYR A 54 -28.69 -18.21 15.75
C TYR A 54 -28.04 -19.51 15.24
N MET A 55 -26.97 -20.00 15.88
CA MET A 55 -26.28 -21.24 15.48
C MET A 55 -26.91 -22.52 16.07
N ASN A 56 -28.11 -22.42 16.65
CA ASN A 56 -28.89 -23.53 17.22
C ASN A 56 -28.03 -24.41 18.17
N LEU A 57 -27.96 -25.71 17.92
CA LEU A 57 -27.23 -26.69 18.74
C LEU A 57 -25.71 -26.43 18.82
N LYS A 58 -25.16 -25.59 17.94
CA LYS A 58 -23.73 -25.22 17.94
C LYS A 58 -23.44 -23.94 18.74
N PHE A 59 -24.47 -23.27 19.28
CA PHE A 59 -24.30 -22.08 20.12
C PHE A 59 -23.94 -22.49 21.54
N ASP A 60 -22.84 -21.96 22.03
CA ASP A 60 -22.39 -22.16 23.40
C ASP A 60 -22.89 -21.00 24.27
N ARG A 61 -23.83 -21.30 25.19
CA ARG A 61 -24.46 -20.32 26.08
C ARG A 61 -23.50 -19.80 27.17
N GLU A 62 -22.43 -20.54 27.47
CA GLU A 62 -21.45 -20.15 28.49
C GLU A 62 -20.44 -19.12 27.96
N LYS A 63 -20.34 -18.96 26.63
CA LYS A 63 -19.41 -18.04 25.98
C LYS A 63 -20.10 -16.77 25.49
N PRO A 64 -19.39 -15.63 25.48
CA PRO A 64 -19.93 -14.40 24.91
C PRO A 64 -20.26 -14.57 23.42
N SER A 65 -21.22 -13.78 22.94
CA SER A 65 -21.58 -13.79 21.52
C SER A 65 -20.46 -13.20 20.68
N LYS A 66 -20.00 -13.96 19.66
CA LYS A 66 -18.90 -13.58 18.77
C LYS A 66 -19.33 -13.66 17.32
N TYR A 67 -19.14 -12.56 16.58
CA TYR A 67 -19.47 -12.47 15.17
C TYR A 67 -18.19 -12.43 14.33
N LEU A 68 -18.29 -13.01 13.13
CA LEU A 68 -17.28 -12.86 12.08
C LEU A 68 -17.92 -12.00 10.99
N THR A 69 -17.16 -11.01 10.52
CA THR A 69 -17.56 -10.08 9.47
C THR A 69 -16.61 -10.23 8.30
N TYR A 70 -17.16 -10.32 7.11
CA TYR A 70 -16.40 -10.31 5.86
C TYR A 70 -16.64 -8.96 5.19
N LEU A 71 -15.54 -8.24 4.93
CA LEU A 71 -15.56 -6.94 4.27
C LEU A 71 -14.76 -7.06 2.98
N ASP A 72 -15.36 -6.65 1.88
CA ASP A 72 -14.70 -6.57 0.58
C ASP A 72 -14.95 -5.18 -0.03
N ALA A 73 -13.90 -4.60 -0.60
CA ALA A 73 -13.96 -3.28 -1.18
C ALA A 73 -14.28 -3.37 -2.68
N ASN A 74 -15.47 -2.92 -3.06
CA ASN A 74 -15.88 -2.84 -4.46
C ASN A 74 -14.92 -1.92 -5.24
N ASN A 75 -14.22 -2.46 -6.24
CA ASN A 75 -13.30 -1.75 -7.12
C ASN A 75 -12.23 -0.93 -6.36
N LEU A 76 -11.48 -1.59 -5.47
CA LEU A 76 -10.43 -0.96 -4.65
C LEU A 76 -9.43 -0.12 -5.47
N TYR A 77 -8.87 -0.69 -6.54
CA TYR A 77 -7.91 0.02 -7.38
C TYR A 77 -8.54 1.17 -8.16
N GLY A 78 -9.75 1.00 -8.71
CA GLY A 78 -10.44 2.10 -9.37
C GLY A 78 -10.70 3.27 -8.42
N ARG A 79 -11.10 2.99 -7.17
CA ARG A 79 -11.27 4.02 -6.14
C ARG A 79 -9.95 4.72 -5.81
N ALA A 80 -8.84 3.99 -5.76
CA ALA A 80 -7.51 4.56 -5.56
C ALA A 80 -7.06 5.42 -6.75
N MET A 81 -7.36 4.99 -7.98
CA MET A 81 -7.06 5.75 -9.21
C MET A 81 -7.88 7.03 -9.35
N CYS A 82 -9.01 7.17 -8.65
CA CYS A 82 -9.75 8.43 -8.54
C CYS A 82 -9.15 9.42 -7.53
N LYS A 83 -8.08 9.05 -6.82
CA LYS A 83 -7.35 9.95 -5.94
C LYS A 83 -6.25 10.68 -6.71
N PRO A 84 -5.72 11.79 -6.17
CA PRO A 84 -4.61 12.50 -6.80
C PRO A 84 -3.41 11.56 -6.88
N LEU A 85 -2.77 11.50 -8.05
CA LEU A 85 -1.60 10.66 -8.31
C LEU A 85 -0.48 11.53 -8.89
N PRO A 86 0.79 11.20 -8.62
CA PRO A 86 1.91 11.91 -9.20
C PRO A 86 2.00 11.62 -10.71
N VAL A 87 2.05 12.67 -11.52
CA VAL A 87 2.07 12.57 -13.00
C VAL A 87 3.31 13.19 -13.63
N ARG A 88 3.88 14.22 -13.01
CA ARG A 88 5.05 14.97 -13.48
C ARG A 88 5.69 15.78 -12.34
N GLY A 89 6.83 16.40 -12.62
CA GLY A 89 7.60 17.25 -11.70
C GLY A 89 8.58 16.48 -10.82
N PHE A 90 9.02 15.29 -11.24
CA PHE A 90 9.93 14.48 -10.44
C PHE A 90 11.33 15.12 -10.38
N LYS A 91 11.78 15.44 -9.17
CA LYS A 91 13.11 16.01 -8.92
C LYS A 91 13.71 15.41 -7.65
N TRP A 92 15.03 15.33 -7.60
CA TRP A 92 15.74 15.04 -6.35
C TRP A 92 15.54 16.19 -5.36
N MET A 93 15.37 15.84 -4.08
CA MET A 93 15.29 16.83 -3.01
C MET A 93 16.69 17.36 -2.66
N SER A 94 16.78 18.64 -2.32
CA SER A 94 17.99 19.21 -1.73
C SER A 94 18.17 18.75 -0.27
N ARG A 95 19.35 18.95 0.31
CA ARG A 95 19.61 18.59 1.72
C ARG A 95 18.72 19.36 2.68
N GLU A 96 18.40 20.60 2.35
CA GLU A 96 17.52 21.47 3.12
C GLU A 96 16.08 20.96 3.05
N GLU A 97 15.59 20.60 1.85
CA GLU A 97 14.25 20.03 1.66
C GLU A 97 14.09 18.69 2.41
N ILE A 98 15.16 17.90 2.54
CA ILE A 98 15.16 16.65 3.33
C ILE A 98 14.96 16.94 4.83
N GLY A 99 15.49 18.05 5.36
CA GLY A 99 15.31 18.41 6.78
C GLY A 99 13.84 18.61 7.14
N ASP A 100 13.09 19.25 6.22
CA ASP A 100 11.67 19.56 6.38
C ASP A 100 10.77 18.68 5.47
N TRP A 101 11.17 17.44 5.21
CA TRP A 101 10.46 16.55 4.26
C TRP A 101 8.96 16.39 4.53
N ARG A 102 8.51 16.57 5.78
CA ARG A 102 7.10 16.48 6.18
C ARG A 102 6.20 17.54 5.56
N THR A 103 6.77 18.66 5.11
CA THR A 103 6.00 19.72 4.44
C THR A 103 5.86 19.48 2.93
N SER A 104 6.61 18.52 2.39
CA SER A 104 6.71 18.27 0.96
C SER A 104 6.11 16.92 0.57
N GLU A 105 5.63 16.83 -0.67
CA GLU A 105 5.24 15.56 -1.28
C GLU A 105 6.49 14.87 -1.79
N CYS A 106 6.84 13.74 -1.18
CA CYS A 106 8.06 13.06 -1.53
C CYS A 106 7.93 11.54 -1.41
N ILE A 107 8.85 10.87 -2.08
CA ILE A 107 9.12 9.44 -1.92
C ILE A 107 10.44 9.36 -1.17
N LEU A 108 10.43 8.69 -0.02
CA LEU A 108 11.62 8.54 0.81
C LEU A 108 12.01 7.08 0.89
N GLU A 109 13.29 6.79 0.66
CA GLU A 109 13.92 5.51 0.94
C GLU A 109 14.67 5.63 2.27
N VAL A 110 14.22 4.91 3.30
CA VAL A 110 14.77 5.03 4.66
C VAL A 110 14.90 3.67 5.35
N ASP A 111 15.71 3.64 6.40
CA ASP A 111 15.70 2.58 7.39
C ASP A 111 14.68 2.90 8.49
N LEU A 112 13.83 1.93 8.81
CA LEU A 112 12.76 2.10 9.80
C LEU A 112 13.01 1.18 10.99
N LYS A 113 13.16 1.77 12.17
CA LYS A 113 13.10 1.01 13.43
C LYS A 113 11.65 0.86 13.86
N TYR A 114 11.28 -0.32 14.35
CA TYR A 114 9.94 -0.61 14.84
C TYR A 114 9.93 -0.61 16.38
N PRO A 115 9.44 0.47 17.02
CA PRO A 115 9.42 0.54 18.49
C PRO A 115 8.52 -0.55 19.08
N LYS A 116 8.96 -1.18 20.17
CA LYS A 116 8.23 -2.27 20.83
C LYS A 116 6.89 -1.83 21.40
N GLU A 117 6.79 -0.55 21.75
CA GLU A 117 5.60 0.09 22.28
C GLU A 117 4.42 0.05 21.29
N LEU A 118 4.71 -0.09 19.99
CA LEU A 118 3.71 -0.15 18.93
C LEU A 118 3.29 -1.58 18.56
N TYR A 119 3.89 -2.61 19.16
CA TYR A 119 3.66 -4.00 18.75
C TYR A 119 2.22 -4.42 18.98
N ASP A 120 1.68 -4.14 20.16
CA ASP A 120 0.29 -4.49 20.48
C ASP A 120 -0.71 -3.72 19.62
N LEU A 121 -0.42 -2.44 19.35
CA LEU A 121 -1.27 -1.59 18.51
C LEU A 121 -1.29 -2.04 17.05
N HIS A 122 -0.14 -2.48 16.53
CA HIS A 122 0.03 -2.84 15.12
C HIS A 122 -0.01 -4.35 14.87
N ASN A 123 -0.33 -5.16 15.87
CA ASN A 123 -0.32 -6.63 15.75
C ASN A 123 -1.28 -7.14 14.67
N ASP A 124 -2.44 -6.49 14.53
CA ASP A 124 -3.44 -6.86 13.53
C ASP A 124 -3.05 -6.42 12.11
N TYR A 125 -2.24 -5.36 11.98
CA TYR A 125 -1.83 -4.82 10.68
C TYR A 125 -0.48 -4.07 10.77
N PRO A 126 0.65 -4.78 10.75
CA PRO A 126 1.96 -4.15 10.82
C PRO A 126 2.21 -3.22 9.62
N LEU A 127 2.65 -1.99 9.92
CA LEU A 127 3.05 -1.01 8.91
C LEU A 127 4.34 -1.42 8.16
N ALA A 128 4.56 -0.79 7.00
CA ALA A 128 5.75 -0.96 6.17
C ALA A 128 6.06 -2.45 5.84
N PRO A 129 5.18 -3.12 5.09
CA PRO A 129 5.38 -4.53 4.74
C PRO A 129 6.59 -4.69 3.81
N GLU A 130 7.30 -5.80 3.96
CA GLU A 130 8.53 -6.06 3.20
C GLU A 130 8.36 -7.18 2.20
N ARG A 131 9.12 -7.09 1.12
CA ARG A 131 9.20 -8.12 0.10
C ARG A 131 10.16 -9.23 0.55
N ILE A 132 9.61 -10.29 1.15
CA ILE A 132 10.39 -11.40 1.75
C ILE A 132 10.30 -12.66 0.88
N MET A 133 11.44 -13.31 0.65
CA MET A 133 11.50 -14.63 0.02
C MET A 133 11.17 -15.70 1.05
N THR A 134 10.14 -16.51 0.77
CA THR A 134 9.75 -17.59 1.68
C THR A 134 10.63 -18.82 1.48
N ASN A 135 11.13 -19.39 2.59
CA ASN A 135 12.03 -20.55 2.60
C ASN A 135 11.47 -21.78 1.87
N SER A 136 10.13 -21.90 1.81
CA SER A 136 9.47 -23.10 1.30
C SER A 136 9.29 -23.10 -0.22
N ASN A 137 9.07 -21.95 -0.86
CA ASN A 137 8.52 -21.92 -2.23
C ASN A 137 9.31 -21.07 -3.24
N LYS A 138 10.44 -20.44 -2.88
CA LYS A 138 11.15 -19.44 -3.73
C LYS A 138 10.24 -18.30 -4.24
N VAL A 139 9.03 -18.19 -3.69
CA VAL A 139 8.07 -17.14 -4.02
C VAL A 139 8.32 -15.98 -3.06
N VAL A 140 8.45 -14.81 -3.68
CA VAL A 140 8.58 -13.55 -2.97
C VAL A 140 7.19 -13.04 -2.61
N LYS A 141 6.96 -12.78 -1.33
CA LYS A 141 5.67 -12.29 -0.80
C LYS A 141 5.84 -10.95 -0.10
N LEU A 142 4.81 -10.13 -0.15
CA LEU A 142 4.72 -8.91 0.63
C LEU A 142 4.21 -9.27 2.04
N VAL A 143 5.07 -9.14 3.05
CA VAL A 143 4.83 -9.63 4.40
C VAL A 143 4.85 -8.47 5.39
N PRO A 144 3.69 -8.10 5.96
CA PRO A 144 3.61 -7.27 7.15
C PRO A 144 4.28 -7.99 8.33
N ASN A 145 5.25 -7.35 8.98
CA ASN A 145 5.91 -7.88 10.17
C ASN A 145 6.42 -6.73 11.04
N LEU A 146 6.60 -6.98 12.34
CA LEU A 146 6.99 -5.99 13.34
C LEU A 146 8.52 -5.84 13.51
N ASN A 147 9.33 -6.39 12.59
CA ASN A 147 10.78 -6.27 12.68
C ASN A 147 11.27 -4.91 12.21
N ASP A 148 12.49 -4.54 12.59
CA ASP A 148 13.20 -3.43 11.99
C ASP A 148 13.39 -3.66 10.49
N LYS A 149 13.27 -2.58 9.73
CA LYS A 149 13.28 -2.57 8.27
C LYS A 149 14.52 -1.88 7.76
N LYS A 150 15.09 -2.44 6.71
CA LYS A 150 16.18 -1.80 5.99
C LYS A 150 15.70 -1.40 4.61
N THR A 151 15.90 -0.13 4.28
CA THR A 151 15.74 0.37 2.92
C THR A 151 14.32 0.15 2.37
N ILE A 152 13.34 0.84 2.96
CA ILE A 152 11.95 0.86 2.46
C ILE A 152 11.66 2.20 1.82
N SER A 153 11.05 2.14 0.63
CA SER A 153 10.48 3.30 -0.06
C SER A 153 9.01 3.49 0.32
N PHE A 154 8.64 4.68 0.79
CA PHE A 154 7.24 5.06 0.99
C PHE A 154 6.93 6.46 0.47
N ILE A 155 5.69 6.64 0.04
CA ILE A 155 5.14 7.91 -0.42
C ILE A 155 4.52 8.60 0.80
N THR A 156 4.96 9.83 1.09
CA THR A 156 4.55 10.55 2.30
C THR A 156 3.18 11.20 2.14
N ARG A 157 2.94 11.86 1.01
CA ARG A 157 1.71 12.58 0.70
C ARG A 157 1.57 12.76 -0.81
N ILE A 158 0.33 12.69 -1.29
CA ILE A 158 -0.05 13.13 -2.63
C ILE A 158 -1.22 14.10 -2.43
N SER A 159 -1.03 15.38 -2.72
CA SER A 159 -2.08 16.40 -2.63
C SER A 159 -2.52 16.88 -4.01
N ASN A 160 -3.62 17.62 -4.01
CA ASN A 160 -4.47 17.83 -5.18
C ASN A 160 -4.05 19.05 -6.03
N SER A 161 -2.76 19.42 -6.01
CA SER A 161 -2.30 20.68 -6.61
C SER A 161 -2.39 20.70 -8.14
N ALA A 162 -2.45 19.53 -8.79
CA ALA A 162 -2.46 19.41 -10.26
C ALA A 162 -3.85 19.49 -10.94
N LEU A 163 -4.96 19.55 -10.18
CA LEU A 163 -6.32 19.57 -10.76
C LEU A 163 -6.97 20.96 -10.81
N ASN A 164 -6.27 22.02 -10.37
CA ASN A 164 -6.81 23.40 -10.34
C ASN A 164 -6.44 24.25 -11.58
N SER A 165 -5.97 23.64 -12.67
CA SER A 165 -5.67 24.34 -13.92
C SER A 165 -6.31 23.63 -15.10
N ALA A 166 -7.65 23.66 -15.14
CA ALA A 166 -8.46 23.41 -16.32
C ALA A 166 -9.69 24.32 -16.29
#